data_AF-A0A1L7CM30-F1
#
_entry.id   AF-A0A1L7CM30-F1
#
_cell.length_a   1.000
_cell.length_b   1.000
_cell.length_c   1.000
_cell.angle_alpha   90.00
_cell.angle_beta   90.00
_cell.angle_gamma   90.00
#
_symmetry.space_group_name_H-M   'P 1'
#
loop_
_entity.id
_entity.type
_entity.pdbx_description
1 polymer ?
#
loop_
_entity_poly.entity_id
_entity_poly.type
_entity_poly.pdbx_seq_one_letter_code
_entity_poly.pdbx_strand_id
1 'polypeptide(L)'
;MSIRADFQPTIDEFIDNLHSFATGDYLRAEEKEFWSAPFDAAVLPELKSLLEGLLDSLDTLPDDPDSEALAAVVEAGVAQLAGFNRRQADAVLEPEEKQELGVLIYNASAATGADDEALAQLPELEF
;
A
#
# COMPACT_ATOMS: atom_id res chain seq x y z
N MET A 1 -18.26 3.94 -10.58
CA MET A 1 -17.10 3.03 -10.42
C MET A 1 -16.71 3.11 -8.96
N SER A 2 -16.00 2.12 -8.43
CA SER A 2 -15.54 2.15 -7.04
C SER A 2 -14.05 2.46 -7.01
N ILE A 3 -13.60 3.12 -5.95
CA ILE A 3 -12.20 3.49 -5.71
C ILE A 3 -11.31 2.25 -5.86
N ARG A 4 -11.76 1.12 -5.33
CA ARG A 4 -11.10 -0.18 -5.50
C ARG A 4 -10.77 -0.51 -6.95
N ALA A 5 -11.74 -0.35 -7.85
CA ALA A 5 -11.58 -0.67 -9.26
C ALA A 5 -10.67 0.33 -9.99
N ASP A 6 -10.77 1.62 -9.62
CA ASP A 6 -10.02 2.69 -10.27
C ASP A 6 -8.52 2.64 -9.93
N PHE A 7 -8.17 2.18 -8.73
CA PHE A 7 -6.78 2.08 -8.26
C PHE A 7 -6.21 0.65 -8.27
N GLN A 8 -6.99 -0.37 -8.68
CA GLN A 8 -6.49 -1.74 -8.82
C GLN A 8 -5.23 -1.84 -9.69
N PRO A 9 -5.13 -1.16 -10.86
CA PRO A 9 -3.94 -1.28 -11.69
C PRO A 9 -2.66 -0.81 -10.98
N THR A 10 -2.77 0.21 -10.11
CA THR A 10 -1.64 0.70 -9.32
C THR A 10 -1.23 -0.29 -8.24
N ILE A 11 -2.18 -0.95 -7.57
CA ILE A 11 -1.86 -2.05 -6.63
C ILE A 11 -1.19 -3.21 -7.36
N ASP A 12 -1.70 -3.60 -8.53
CA ASP A 12 -1.15 -4.70 -9.31
C ASP A 12 0.29 -4.40 -9.74
N GLU A 13 0.56 -3.19 -10.25
CA GLU A 13 1.91 -2.74 -10.62
C GLU A 13 2.86 -2.72 -9.42
N PHE A 14 2.41 -2.17 -8.28
CA PHE A 14 3.21 -2.14 -7.05
C PHE A 14 3.60 -3.54 -6.57
N ILE A 15 2.65 -4.48 -6.57
CA ILE A 15 2.90 -5.86 -6.15
C ILE A 15 3.81 -6.60 -7.16
N ASP A 16 3.65 -6.35 -8.46
CA ASP A 16 4.50 -6.95 -9.49
C ASP A 16 5.96 -6.45 -9.41
N ASN A 17 6.16 -5.18 -9.07
CA ASN A 17 7.49 -4.61 -8.81
C ASN A 17 8.15 -5.28 -7.60
N LEU A 18 7.43 -5.38 -6.48
CA LEU A 18 7.90 -6.07 -5.28
C LEU A 18 8.20 -7.54 -5.54
N HIS A 19 7.37 -8.23 -6.33
CA HIS A 19 7.63 -9.61 -6.72
C HIS A 19 8.93 -9.71 -7.50
N SER A 20 9.15 -8.83 -8.48
CA SER A 20 10.39 -8.80 -9.26
C SER A 20 11.63 -8.60 -8.38
N PHE A 21 11.53 -7.75 -7.34
CA PHE A 21 12.59 -7.58 -6.35
C PHE A 21 12.80 -8.81 -5.46
N ALA A 22 11.73 -9.45 -5.00
CA ALA A 22 11.79 -10.61 -4.12
C ALA A 22 12.25 -11.90 -4.82
N THR A 23 12.05 -12.03 -6.12
CA THR A 23 12.48 -13.20 -6.91
C THR A 23 13.77 -12.98 -7.70
N GLY A 24 14.15 -11.71 -7.88
CA GLY A 24 15.29 -11.31 -8.68
C GLY A 24 15.11 -11.69 -10.15
N ASP A 25 13.89 -11.73 -10.69
CA ASP A 25 13.64 -12.20 -12.06
C ASP A 25 14.25 -11.33 -13.16
N TYR A 26 14.68 -10.12 -12.80
CA TYR A 26 15.49 -9.24 -13.63
C TYR A 26 16.98 -9.62 -13.68
N LEU A 27 17.45 -10.51 -12.79
CA LEU A 27 18.84 -10.93 -12.69
C LEU A 27 19.16 -12.07 -13.66
N ARG A 28 20.38 -12.08 -14.18
CA ARG A 28 20.95 -13.21 -14.91
C ARG A 28 21.26 -14.36 -13.94
N ALA A 29 21.34 -15.58 -14.46
CA ALA A 29 21.65 -16.77 -13.65
C ALA A 29 22.96 -16.63 -12.85
N GLU A 30 23.99 -16.03 -13.44
CA GLU A 30 25.29 -15.76 -12.80
C GLU A 30 25.17 -14.72 -11.66
N GLU A 31 24.25 -13.75 -11.79
CA GLU A 31 23.99 -12.75 -10.76
C GLU A 31 23.16 -13.35 -9.61
N LYS A 32 22.28 -14.32 -9.90
CA LYS A 32 21.50 -15.05 -8.88
C LYS A 32 22.36 -15.96 -7.98
N GLU A 33 23.56 -16.38 -8.39
CA GLU A 33 24.42 -17.30 -7.60
C GLU A 33 24.82 -16.73 -6.24
N PHE A 34 25.06 -15.41 -6.17
CA PHE A 34 25.50 -14.71 -4.95
C PHE A 34 24.43 -13.78 -4.38
N TRP A 35 23.25 -13.76 -4.99
CA TRP A 35 22.15 -12.91 -4.58
C TRP A 35 21.28 -13.63 -3.55
N SER A 36 20.75 -12.87 -2.59
CA SER A 36 19.77 -13.33 -1.63
C SER A 36 18.55 -12.42 -1.72
N ALA A 37 17.37 -13.02 -1.69
CA ALA A 37 16.13 -12.27 -1.72
C ALA A 37 16.05 -11.32 -0.51
N PRO A 38 15.58 -10.07 -0.71
CA PRO A 38 15.41 -9.13 0.39
C PRO A 38 14.33 -9.58 1.39
N PHE A 39 13.29 -10.25 0.90
CA PHE A 39 12.20 -10.83 1.67
C PHE A 39 11.57 -12.02 0.93
N ASP A 40 10.67 -12.77 1.58
CA ASP A 40 9.97 -13.90 0.97
C ASP A 40 8.79 -13.41 0.11
N ALA A 41 8.82 -13.65 -1.21
CA ALA A 41 7.76 -13.26 -2.13
C ALA A 41 6.38 -13.85 -1.78
N ALA A 42 6.31 -14.93 -0.99
CA ALA A 42 5.07 -15.57 -0.56
C ALA A 42 4.19 -14.66 0.32
N VAL A 43 4.72 -13.55 0.83
CA VAL A 43 4.00 -12.58 1.68
C VAL A 43 3.21 -11.55 0.87
N LEU A 44 3.51 -11.41 -0.43
CA LEU A 44 2.92 -10.38 -1.28
C LEU A 44 1.40 -10.51 -1.50
N PRO A 45 0.79 -11.72 -1.57
CA PRO A 45 -0.66 -11.85 -1.59
C PRO A 45 -1.35 -11.28 -0.35
N GLU A 46 -0.72 -11.38 0.83
CA GLU A 46 -1.24 -10.78 2.06
C GLU A 46 -1.15 -9.25 1.99
N LEU A 47 0.00 -8.70 1.59
CA LEU A 47 0.16 -7.26 1.39
C LEU A 47 -0.85 -6.70 0.41
N LYS A 48 -1.03 -7.38 -0.72
CA LYS A 48 -2.07 -7.06 -1.70
C LYS A 48 -3.41 -6.98 -1.00
N SER A 49 -3.87 -8.05 -0.36
CA SER A 49 -5.17 -8.07 0.32
C SER A 49 -5.37 -6.93 1.34
N LEU A 50 -4.31 -6.45 1.99
CA LEU A 50 -4.39 -5.30 2.91
C LEU A 50 -4.61 -3.97 2.18
N LEU A 51 -3.85 -3.72 1.11
CA LEU A 51 -4.04 -2.54 0.25
C LEU A 51 -5.43 -2.54 -0.38
N GLU A 52 -5.84 -3.73 -0.85
CA GLU A 52 -7.16 -3.97 -1.40
C GLU A 52 -8.26 -3.66 -0.37
N GLY A 53 -8.14 -4.16 0.85
CA GLY A 53 -9.09 -3.91 1.94
C GLY A 53 -9.15 -2.45 2.40
N LEU A 54 -8.03 -1.71 2.32
CA LEU A 54 -8.03 -0.27 2.57
C LEU A 54 -8.86 0.48 1.52
N LEU A 55 -8.67 0.18 0.24
CA LEU A 55 -9.47 0.80 -0.82
C LEU A 55 -10.95 0.42 -0.73
N ASP A 56 -11.25 -0.84 -0.41
CA ASP A 56 -12.62 -1.28 -0.15
C ASP A 56 -13.24 -0.51 1.03
N SER A 57 -12.45 -0.17 2.05
CA SER A 57 -12.92 0.63 3.19
C SER A 57 -13.21 2.08 2.80
N LEU A 58 -12.39 2.67 1.93
CA LEU A 58 -12.66 4.01 1.38
C LEU A 58 -13.97 4.02 0.56
N ASP A 59 -14.26 2.94 -0.18
CA ASP A 59 -15.53 2.79 -0.91
C ASP A 59 -16.77 2.72 0.01
N THR A 60 -16.59 2.47 1.30
CA THR A 60 -17.71 2.48 2.27
C THR A 60 -18.02 3.85 2.85
N LEU A 61 -17.11 4.82 2.67
CA LEU A 61 -17.33 6.19 3.11
C LEU A 61 -18.41 6.87 2.26
N PRO A 62 -19.17 7.81 2.83
CA PRO A 62 -20.03 8.67 2.03
C PRO A 62 -19.18 9.56 1.10
N ASP A 63 -19.77 10.01 0.01
CA ASP A 63 -19.18 11.09 -0.82
C ASP A 63 -18.92 12.32 0.08
N ASP A 64 -17.75 12.95 -0.09
CA ASP A 64 -17.30 14.10 0.72
C ASP A 64 -17.28 13.78 2.23
N PRO A 65 -16.48 12.78 2.66
CA PRO A 65 -16.42 12.38 4.06
C PRO A 65 -15.74 13.46 4.90
N ASP A 66 -16.19 13.61 6.15
CA ASP A 66 -15.50 14.47 7.11
C ASP A 66 -14.10 13.96 7.45
N SER A 67 -13.25 14.86 7.95
CA SER A 67 -11.84 14.57 8.23
C SER A 67 -11.66 13.45 9.25
N GLU A 68 -12.56 13.32 10.24
CA GLU A 68 -12.46 12.31 11.29
C GLU A 68 -12.75 10.91 10.73
N ALA A 69 -13.82 10.77 9.94
CA ALA A 69 -14.18 9.51 9.30
C ALA A 69 -13.12 9.04 8.31
N LEU A 70 -12.60 9.95 7.48
CA LEU A 70 -11.55 9.63 6.52
C LEU A 70 -10.25 9.21 7.23
N ALA A 71 -9.78 10.02 8.19
CA ALA A 71 -8.56 9.73 8.94
C ALA A 71 -8.67 8.39 9.66
N ALA A 72 -9.79 8.08 10.30
CA ALA A 72 -9.98 6.81 11.01
C ALA A 72 -9.86 5.59 10.09
N VAL A 73 -10.40 5.65 8.86
CA VAL A 73 -10.27 4.57 7.87
C VAL A 73 -8.82 4.40 7.44
N VAL A 74 -8.13 5.50 7.13
CA VAL A 74 -6.74 5.46 6.67
C VAL A 74 -5.79 5.01 7.80
N GLU A 75 -5.98 5.50 9.02
CA GLU A 75 -5.22 5.06 10.20
C GLU A 75 -5.36 3.57 10.46
N ALA A 76 -6.56 3.01 10.33
CA ALA A 76 -6.79 1.58 10.47
C ALA A 76 -6.01 0.77 9.42
N GLY A 77 -6.03 1.21 8.17
CA GLY A 77 -5.24 0.60 7.09
C GLY A 77 -3.73 0.71 7.32
N VAL A 78 -3.24 1.90 7.68
CA VAL A 78 -1.82 2.12 8.00
C VAL A 78 -1.38 1.24 9.17
N ALA A 79 -2.20 1.08 10.20
CA ALA A 79 -1.90 0.18 11.32
C ALA A 79 -1.81 -1.30 10.89
N GLN A 80 -2.64 -1.73 9.93
CA GLN A 80 -2.56 -3.07 9.36
C GLN A 80 -1.27 -3.27 8.54
N LEU A 81 -0.89 -2.29 7.71
CA LEU A 81 0.36 -2.31 6.95
C LEU A 81 1.58 -2.32 7.88
N ALA A 82 1.57 -1.50 8.93
CA ALA A 82 2.61 -1.48 9.95
C ALA A 82 2.69 -2.82 10.71
N GLY A 83 1.55 -3.43 11.01
CA GLY A 83 1.50 -4.75 11.63
C GLY A 83 2.06 -5.84 10.72
N PHE A 84 1.75 -5.77 9.43
CA PHE A 84 2.29 -6.67 8.41
C PHE A 84 3.80 -6.52 8.26
N ASN A 85 4.30 -5.31 8.03
CA ASN A 85 5.72 -5.08 7.76
C ASN A 85 6.61 -5.53 8.93
N ARG A 86 6.17 -5.26 10.18
CA ARG A 86 6.87 -5.73 11.38
C ARG A 86 6.95 -7.25 11.49
N ARG A 87 5.92 -7.99 11.02
CA ARG A 87 5.99 -9.47 10.95
C ARG A 87 7.02 -9.95 9.94
N GLN A 88 7.30 -9.15 8.92
CA GLN A 88 8.31 -9.40 7.90
C GLN A 88 9.66 -8.75 8.21
N ALA A 89 9.92 -8.42 9.49
CA ALA A 89 11.15 -7.77 9.96
C ALA A 89 11.45 -6.44 9.23
N ASP A 90 10.40 -5.72 8.85
CA ASP A 90 10.43 -4.42 8.20
C ASP A 90 11.15 -4.40 6.83
N ALA A 91 11.23 -5.56 6.18
CA ALA A 91 11.96 -5.76 4.94
C ALA A 91 11.12 -5.61 3.66
N VAL A 92 9.79 -5.47 3.77
CA VAL A 92 8.90 -5.43 2.58
C VAL A 92 8.52 -4.01 2.20
N LEU A 93 8.16 -3.19 3.19
CA LEU A 93 7.82 -1.78 3.02
C LEU A 93 8.97 -0.94 3.57
N GLU A 94 9.94 -0.63 2.71
CA GLU A 94 11.06 0.26 3.01
C GLU A 94 10.63 1.73 2.75
N PRO A 95 11.48 2.74 3.00
CA PRO A 95 11.11 4.14 2.80
C PRO A 95 10.57 4.45 1.40
N GLU A 96 11.12 3.82 0.36
CA GLU A 96 10.70 3.96 -1.03
C GLU A 96 9.27 3.46 -1.26
N GLU A 97 8.95 2.24 -0.81
CA GLU A 97 7.60 1.67 -0.91
C GLU A 97 6.58 2.47 -0.10
N LYS A 98 6.97 2.95 1.08
CA LYS A 98 6.10 3.79 1.93
C LYS A 98 5.75 5.10 1.24
N GLN A 99 6.71 5.70 0.53
CA GLN A 99 6.45 6.93 -0.22
C GLN A 99 5.47 6.67 -1.37
N GLU A 100 5.66 5.58 -2.13
CA GLU A 100 4.74 5.21 -3.21
C GLU A 100 3.33 4.92 -2.69
N LEU A 101 3.21 4.15 -1.61
CA LEU A 101 1.94 3.87 -0.95
C LEU A 101 1.28 5.13 -0.39
N GLY A 102 2.06 6.07 0.15
CA GLY A 102 1.54 7.36 0.60
C GLY A 102 0.85 8.14 -0.53
N VAL A 103 1.44 8.14 -1.72
CA VAL A 103 0.83 8.76 -2.92
C VAL A 103 -0.45 8.03 -3.34
N LEU A 104 -0.42 6.69 -3.34
CA LEU A 104 -1.61 5.87 -3.64
C LEU A 104 -2.76 6.18 -2.67
N ILE A 105 -2.49 6.14 -1.37
CA ILE A 105 -3.48 6.36 -0.31
C ILE A 105 -4.05 7.78 -0.38
N TYR A 106 -3.20 8.78 -0.61
CA TYR A 106 -3.64 10.17 -0.79
C TYR A 106 -4.61 10.29 -1.98
N ASN A 107 -4.22 9.75 -3.15
CA ASN A 107 -5.04 9.84 -4.36
C ASN A 107 -6.37 9.07 -4.23
N ALA A 108 -6.34 7.89 -3.60
CA ALA A 108 -7.53 7.11 -3.33
C ALA A 108 -8.46 7.82 -2.32
N SER A 109 -7.89 8.45 -1.30
CA SER A 109 -8.64 9.27 -0.34
C SER A 109 -9.30 10.47 -1.03
N ALA A 110 -8.59 11.16 -1.93
CA ALA A 110 -9.14 12.26 -2.71
C ALA A 110 -10.29 11.80 -3.64
N ALA A 111 -10.28 10.55 -4.10
CA ALA A 111 -11.34 9.98 -4.92
C ALA A 111 -12.68 9.78 -4.16
N THR A 112 -12.68 9.85 -2.83
CA THR A 112 -13.91 9.90 -2.01
C THR A 112 -14.64 11.25 -2.13
N GLY A 113 -14.00 12.26 -2.72
CA GLY A 113 -14.50 13.63 -2.78
C GLY A 113 -14.11 14.50 -1.58
N ALA A 114 -13.32 13.95 -0.65
CA ALA A 114 -12.80 14.68 0.51
C ALA A 114 -12.08 15.99 0.12
N ASP A 115 -12.27 17.02 0.93
CA ASP A 115 -11.65 18.33 0.73
C ASP A 115 -10.19 18.39 1.19
N ASP A 116 -9.51 19.50 0.89
CA ASP A 116 -8.11 19.71 1.24
C ASP A 116 -7.87 19.67 2.77
N GLU A 117 -8.87 20.02 3.59
CA GLU A 117 -8.77 20.01 5.05
C GLU A 117 -8.77 18.57 5.59
N ALA A 118 -9.63 17.70 5.04
CA ALA A 118 -9.64 16.28 5.34
C ALA A 118 -8.38 15.57 4.83
N LEU A 119 -7.93 15.88 3.61
CA LEU A 119 -6.72 15.28 3.03
C LEU A 119 -5.43 15.68 3.77
N ALA A 120 -5.37 16.89 4.32
CA ALA A 120 -4.23 17.35 5.11
C ALA A 120 -4.09 16.65 6.48
N GLN A 121 -5.13 15.92 6.93
CA GLN A 121 -5.14 15.20 8.20
C GLN A 121 -4.82 13.71 8.06
N LEU A 122 -4.53 13.24 6.84
CA LEU A 122 -4.15 11.86 6.62
C LEU A 122 -2.85 11.51 7.36
N PRO A 123 -2.76 10.32 7.98
CA PRO A 123 -1.55 9.88 8.66
C PRO A 123 -0.43 9.59 7.65
N GLU A 124 0.80 9.89 8.03
CA GLU A 124 1.99 9.47 7.29
C GLU A 124 2.32 7.99 7.55
N LEU A 125 3.03 7.34 6.62
CA LEU A 125 3.48 5.95 6.76
C LEU A 125 4.81 5.88 7.54
N GLU A 126 4.84 6.45 8.74
CA GLU A 126 6.03 6.48 9.64
C GLU A 126 6.03 5.29 10.62
N PHE A 127 6.21 4.07 10.12
CA PHE A 127 6.31 2.86 10.94
C PHE A 127 7.53 2.01 10.62
#